data_AF-A0A6L5XM37-F1
#
_entry.id   AF-A0A6L5XM37-F1
#
_cell.length_a   1.000
_cell.length_b   1.000
_cell.length_c   1.000
_cell.angle_alpha   90.00
_cell.angle_beta   90.00
_cell.angle_gamma   90.00
#
_symmetry.space_group_name_H-M   'P 1'
#
loop_
_entity.id
_entity.type
_entity.pdbx_description
1 polymer ?
#
loop_
_entity_poly.entity_id
_entity_poly.type
_entity_poly.pdbx_seq_one_letter_code
_entity_poly.pdbx_strand_id
1 'polypeptide(L)'
;MTTMARESRKWNLSIGLYTQSIDDIPKIITDELATTVVILGSGTEKSIDNISERFGLNGACRHALSRLGKPGKAGSNLIALFRTGSGMSQLVLSLTIGPQSLWAFSTTTEDVAIRNNLYQRLGPSETLRRLAARFPGGSAKAEVERRRRKVEDQSDADGEVVNVIQEIANEIAREL
;
A
#
# COMPACT_ATOMS: atom_id res chain seq x y z
N MET A 1 -22.99 -0.95 -15.20
CA MET A 1 -21.95 -1.72 -14.47
C MET A 1 -22.26 -3.22 -14.41
N THR A 2 -23.50 -3.63 -14.11
CA THR A 2 -23.91 -5.04 -14.02
C THR A 2 -23.81 -5.82 -15.33
N THR A 3 -24.23 -5.23 -16.46
CA THR A 3 -24.09 -5.85 -17.80
C THR A 3 -22.63 -6.10 -18.14
N MET A 4 -21.77 -5.11 -17.92
CA MET A 4 -20.32 -5.23 -18.15
C MET A 4 -19.71 -6.37 -17.32
N ALA A 5 -20.07 -6.47 -16.03
CA ALA A 5 -19.57 -7.51 -15.15
C ALA A 5 -20.01 -8.93 -15.57
N ARG A 6 -21.19 -9.08 -16.18
CA ARG A 6 -21.69 -10.37 -16.68
C ARG A 6 -21.08 -10.75 -18.02
N GLU A 7 -20.89 -9.78 -18.91
CA GLU A 7 -20.44 -10.05 -20.27
C GLU A 7 -18.93 -10.12 -20.40
N SER A 8 -18.16 -9.51 -19.50
CA SER A 8 -16.70 -9.44 -19.58
C SER A 8 -16.04 -10.80 -19.84
N ARG A 9 -16.55 -11.88 -19.23
CA ARG A 9 -16.08 -13.25 -19.44
C ARG A 9 -16.15 -13.70 -20.89
N LYS A 10 -17.21 -13.33 -21.63
CA LYS A 10 -17.36 -13.68 -23.05
C LYS A 10 -16.31 -13.00 -23.94
N TRP A 11 -15.81 -11.85 -23.49
CA TRP A 11 -14.81 -11.04 -24.17
C TRP A 11 -13.40 -11.26 -23.63
N ASN A 12 -13.20 -12.28 -22.77
CA ASN A 12 -11.94 -12.55 -22.09
C ASN A 12 -11.40 -11.32 -21.31
N LEU A 13 -12.30 -10.55 -20.70
CA LEU A 13 -11.99 -9.37 -19.91
C LEU A 13 -12.14 -9.65 -18.41
N SER A 14 -11.16 -9.19 -17.65
CA SER A 14 -11.17 -9.15 -16.19
C SER A 14 -11.54 -7.76 -15.69
N ILE A 15 -12.38 -7.69 -14.67
CA ILE A 15 -12.78 -6.42 -14.04
C ILE A 15 -12.28 -6.44 -12.59
N GLY A 16 -11.51 -5.42 -12.22
CA GLY A 16 -11.11 -5.14 -10.85
C GLY A 16 -11.85 -3.91 -10.33
N LEU A 17 -12.41 -4.00 -9.12
CA LEU A 17 -13.04 -2.88 -8.41
C LEU A 17 -12.32 -2.67 -7.08
N TYR A 18 -12.07 -1.41 -6.73
CA TYR A 18 -11.39 -1.01 -5.50
C TYR A 18 -12.28 0.00 -4.77
N THR A 19 -12.62 -0.30 -3.53
CA THR A 19 -13.51 0.54 -2.71
C THR A 19 -13.07 0.53 -1.24
N GLN A 20 -13.41 1.61 -0.52
CA GLN A 20 -13.32 1.64 0.95
C GLN A 20 -14.60 1.16 1.63
N SER A 21 -15.73 1.21 0.92
CA SER A 21 -17.05 0.79 1.39
C SER A 21 -17.60 -0.29 0.47
N ILE A 22 -17.84 -1.47 1.03
CA ILE A 22 -18.40 -2.60 0.29
C ILE A 22 -19.84 -2.34 -0.19
N ASP A 23 -20.54 -1.42 0.46
CA ASP A 23 -21.91 -1.05 0.13
C ASP A 23 -21.99 -0.18 -1.14
N ASP A 24 -20.85 0.40 -1.56
CA ASP A 24 -20.73 1.16 -2.82
C ASP A 24 -20.75 0.22 -4.05
N ILE A 25 -20.51 -1.08 -3.84
CA ILE A 25 -20.46 -2.08 -4.90
C ILE A 25 -21.81 -2.81 -4.97
N PRO A 26 -22.46 -2.86 -6.15
CA PRO A 26 -23.70 -3.60 -6.33
C PRO A 26 -23.58 -5.05 -5.86
N LYS A 27 -24.58 -5.51 -5.08
CA LYS A 27 -24.63 -6.85 -4.49
C LYS A 27 -24.40 -7.97 -5.50
N ILE A 28 -24.95 -7.86 -6.71
CA ILE A 28 -24.73 -8.84 -7.77
C ILE A 28 -23.23 -9.06 -8.08
N ILE A 29 -22.41 -8.01 -7.98
CA ILE A 29 -20.97 -8.13 -8.24
C ILE A 29 -20.29 -8.84 -7.08
N THR A 30 -20.54 -8.42 -5.83
CA THR A 30 -19.89 -9.01 -4.65
C THR A 30 -20.37 -10.42 -4.34
N ASP A 31 -21.67 -10.68 -4.51
CA ASP A 31 -22.34 -11.86 -3.97
C ASP A 31 -22.35 -13.00 -4.98
N GLU A 32 -22.32 -12.72 -6.29
CA GLU A 32 -22.39 -13.73 -7.35
C GLU A 32 -21.19 -13.72 -8.30
N LEU A 33 -20.77 -12.54 -8.79
CA LEU A 33 -19.82 -12.47 -9.92
C LEU A 33 -18.35 -12.42 -9.51
N ALA A 34 -18.03 -11.88 -8.33
CA ALA A 34 -16.66 -11.74 -7.87
C ALA A 34 -16.06 -13.13 -7.58
N THR A 35 -15.10 -13.54 -8.40
CA THR A 35 -14.34 -14.79 -8.21
C THR A 35 -13.21 -14.62 -7.21
N THR A 36 -12.70 -13.40 -7.07
CA THR A 36 -11.61 -13.06 -6.15
C THR A 36 -12.02 -11.83 -5.36
N VAL A 37 -11.97 -11.93 -4.02
CA VAL A 37 -12.20 -10.81 -3.11
C VAL A 37 -10.98 -10.68 -2.22
N VAL A 38 -10.40 -9.48 -2.15
CA VAL A 38 -9.25 -9.16 -1.32
C VAL A 38 -9.65 -8.07 -0.33
N ILE A 39 -9.55 -8.38 0.95
CA ILE A 39 -9.90 -7.48 2.06
C ILE A 39 -8.62 -7.06 2.75
N LEU A 40 -8.28 -5.78 2.63
CA LEU A 40 -7.05 -5.18 3.17
C LEU A 40 -7.25 -4.56 4.56
N GLY A 41 -8.51 -4.47 5.01
CA GLY A 41 -8.90 -3.89 6.29
C GLY A 41 -10.41 -3.68 6.31
N SER A 42 -10.97 -3.70 7.51
CA SER A 42 -12.40 -3.54 7.75
C SER A 42 -12.74 -2.25 8.52
N GLY A 43 -11.76 -1.65 9.21
CA GLY A 43 -12.00 -0.47 10.03
C GLY A 43 -12.65 -0.83 11.37
N THR A 44 -13.98 -0.71 11.45
CA THR A 44 -14.76 -0.90 12.69
C THR A 44 -15.27 -2.34 12.86
N GLU A 45 -15.62 -2.74 14.09
CA GLU A 45 -16.20 -4.08 14.37
C GLU A 45 -17.49 -4.33 13.57
N LYS A 46 -18.34 -3.30 13.42
CA LYS A 46 -19.56 -3.39 12.61
C LYS A 46 -19.26 -3.72 11.13
N SER A 47 -18.17 -3.18 10.60
CA SER A 47 -17.73 -3.47 9.23
C SER A 47 -17.15 -4.88 9.11
N ILE A 48 -16.43 -5.35 10.14
CA ILE A 48 -15.97 -6.75 10.23
C ILE A 48 -17.17 -7.70 10.16
N ASP A 49 -18.22 -7.42 10.93
CA ASP A 49 -19.42 -8.25 10.96
C ASP A 49 -20.12 -8.25 9.60
N ASN A 50 -20.32 -7.08 8.98
CA ASN A 50 -20.93 -6.97 7.65
C ASN A 50 -20.12 -7.75 6.59
N ILE A 51 -18.80 -7.58 6.56
CA ILE A 51 -17.92 -8.31 5.63
C ILE A 51 -17.95 -9.82 5.91
N SER A 52 -17.96 -10.21 7.18
CA SER A 52 -17.99 -11.62 7.59
C SER A 52 -19.28 -12.30 7.19
N GLU A 53 -20.42 -11.63 7.37
CA GLU A 53 -21.74 -12.13 6.96
C GLU A 53 -21.85 -12.19 5.44
N ARG A 54 -21.54 -11.09 4.74
CA ARG A 54 -21.71 -10.98 3.28
C ARG A 54 -20.86 -11.97 2.49
N PHE A 55 -19.67 -12.31 2.98
CA PHE A 55 -18.78 -13.26 2.30
C PHE A 55 -18.67 -14.63 2.98
N GLY A 56 -19.37 -14.86 4.09
CA GLY A 56 -19.32 -16.13 4.82
C GLY A 56 -17.91 -16.45 5.34
N LEU A 57 -17.25 -15.47 5.98
CA LEU A 57 -15.90 -15.67 6.51
C LEU A 57 -15.89 -16.74 7.61
N ASN A 58 -14.91 -17.64 7.55
CA ASN A 58 -14.68 -18.61 8.62
C ASN A 58 -14.11 -17.92 9.86
N GLY A 59 -14.17 -18.61 11.01
CA GLY A 59 -13.71 -18.04 12.29
C GLY A 59 -12.26 -17.56 12.27
N ALA A 60 -11.37 -18.26 11.55
CA ALA A 60 -9.97 -17.87 11.43
C ALA A 60 -9.78 -16.57 10.62
N CYS A 61 -10.49 -16.42 9.49
CA CYS A 61 -10.43 -15.23 8.65
C CYS A 61 -11.06 -14.03 9.35
N ARG A 62 -12.20 -14.21 10.04
CA ARG A 62 -12.81 -13.15 10.87
C ARG A 62 -11.87 -12.70 11.98
N HIS A 63 -11.22 -13.64 12.67
CA HIS A 63 -10.25 -13.33 13.72
C HIS A 63 -9.01 -12.61 13.17
N ALA A 64 -8.52 -13.01 12.00
CA ALA A 64 -7.41 -12.33 11.35
C ALA A 64 -7.81 -10.93 10.86
N LEU A 65 -9.04 -10.77 10.34
CA LEU A 65 -9.58 -9.49 9.86
C LEU A 65 -9.61 -8.43 10.97
N SER A 66 -10.01 -8.81 12.19
CA SER A 66 -10.04 -7.88 13.35
C SER A 66 -8.65 -7.46 13.84
N ARG A 67 -7.59 -8.12 13.36
CA ARG A 67 -6.19 -7.86 13.75
C ARG A 67 -5.33 -7.39 12.58
N LEU A 68 -5.93 -7.08 11.43
CA LEU A 68 -5.18 -6.50 10.33
C LEU A 68 -4.62 -5.13 10.76
N GLY A 69 -3.29 -5.08 10.87
CA GLY A 69 -2.55 -3.88 11.17
C GLY A 69 -2.24 -3.06 9.92
N LYS A 70 -1.62 -1.89 10.14
CA LYS A 70 -1.04 -1.11 9.05
C LYS A 70 0.10 -1.91 8.37
N PRO A 71 0.36 -1.69 7.07
CA PRO A 71 1.51 -2.27 6.39
C PRO A 71 2.81 -2.01 7.17
N GLY A 72 3.63 -3.04 7.32
CA GLY A 72 4.91 -2.98 8.01
C GLY A 72 6.07 -3.47 7.15
N LYS A 73 7.26 -3.58 7.75
CA LYS A 73 8.46 -4.09 7.06
C LYS A 73 8.29 -5.51 6.50
N ALA A 74 7.44 -6.32 7.13
CA ALA A 74 7.11 -7.68 6.69
C ALA A 74 6.00 -7.74 5.62
N GLY A 75 5.51 -6.58 5.15
CA GLY A 75 4.38 -6.48 4.22
C GLY A 75 3.07 -6.12 4.91
N SER A 76 1.96 -6.31 4.19
CA SER A 76 0.61 -6.08 4.68
C SER A 76 -0.16 -7.39 4.67
N ASN A 77 -0.73 -7.76 5.83
CA ASN A 77 -1.64 -8.90 5.88
C ASN A 77 -2.98 -8.53 5.26
N LEU A 78 -3.64 -9.53 4.67
CA LEU A 78 -4.94 -9.40 4.04
C LEU A 78 -5.70 -10.72 4.10
N ILE A 79 -7.01 -10.64 3.90
CA ILE A 79 -7.85 -11.81 3.66
C ILE A 79 -8.12 -11.92 2.16
N ALA A 80 -7.87 -13.09 1.59
CA ALA A 80 -8.20 -13.39 0.20
C ALA A 80 -9.22 -14.52 0.12
N LEU A 81 -10.29 -14.28 -0.63
CA LEU A 81 -11.32 -15.24 -0.93
C LEU A 81 -11.24 -15.58 -2.41
N PHE A 82 -11.13 -16.87 -2.72
CA PHE A 82 -11.09 -17.39 -4.08
C PHE A 82 -12.26 -18.34 -4.27
N ARG A 83 -13.20 -17.96 -5.14
CA ARG A 83 -14.30 -18.82 -5.57
C ARG A 83 -13.86 -19.58 -6.81
N THR A 84 -13.74 -20.88 -6.66
CA THR A 84 -13.29 -21.81 -7.68
C THR A 84 -14.39 -22.82 -8.01
N GLY A 85 -14.23 -23.60 -9.07
CA GLY A 85 -15.16 -24.69 -9.38
C GLY A 85 -15.26 -25.75 -8.27
N SER A 86 -14.21 -25.89 -7.45
CA SER A 86 -14.14 -26.78 -6.28
C SER A 86 -14.69 -26.17 -4.98
N GLY A 87 -15.20 -24.94 -5.02
CA GLY A 87 -15.72 -24.23 -3.85
C GLY A 87 -14.89 -23.01 -3.48
N MET A 88 -15.09 -22.52 -2.25
CA MET A 88 -14.49 -21.28 -1.76
C MET A 88 -13.27 -21.54 -0.88
N SER A 89 -12.12 -21.01 -1.27
CA SER A 89 -10.92 -20.96 -0.44
C SER A 89 -10.83 -19.62 0.26
N GLN A 90 -10.56 -19.63 1.56
CA GLN A 90 -10.35 -18.43 2.37
C GLN A 90 -8.96 -18.48 2.99
N LEU A 91 -8.13 -17.48 2.73
CA LEU A 91 -6.73 -17.46 3.11
C LEU A 91 -6.37 -16.14 3.78
N VAL A 92 -5.55 -16.22 4.82
CA VAL A 92 -4.80 -15.07 5.35
C VAL A 92 -3.48 -15.03 4.60
N LEU A 93 -3.25 -13.97 3.84
CA LEU A 93 -2.04 -13.81 3.03
C LEU A 93 -1.26 -12.58 3.49
N SER A 94 0.04 -12.58 3.23
CA SER A 94 0.90 -11.42 3.42
C SER A 94 1.33 -10.88 2.06
N LEU A 95 0.86 -9.69 1.72
CA LEU A 95 1.30 -8.96 0.54
C LEU A 95 2.67 -8.32 0.85
N THR A 96 3.71 -8.87 0.25
CA THR A 96 5.07 -8.31 0.31
C THR A 96 5.38 -7.60 -1.00
N ILE A 97 5.96 -6.41 -0.88
CA ILE A 97 6.40 -5.60 -2.02
C ILE A 97 7.88 -5.35 -1.84
N GLY A 98 8.64 -5.47 -2.93
CA GLY A 98 10.09 -5.23 -2.90
C GLY A 98 10.43 -3.78 -2.51
N PRO A 99 11.55 -3.52 -1.82
CA PRO A 99 11.93 -2.17 -1.38
C PRO A 99 11.97 -1.11 -2.50
N GLN A 100 12.40 -1.49 -3.71
CA GLN A 100 12.40 -0.60 -4.87
C GLN A 100 10.98 -0.21 -5.28
N SER A 101 10.05 -1.17 -5.29
CA SER A 101 8.64 -0.93 -5.59
C SER A 101 7.95 -0.10 -4.51
N LEU A 102 8.28 -0.31 -3.22
CA LEU A 102 7.80 0.57 -2.15
C LEU A 102 8.17 2.03 -2.42
N TRP A 103 9.42 2.27 -2.83
CA TRP A 103 9.88 3.61 -3.22
C TRP A 103 9.21 4.13 -4.49
N ALA A 104 8.98 3.27 -5.49
CA ALA A 104 8.29 3.66 -6.72
C ALA A 104 6.83 4.08 -6.46
N PHE A 105 6.17 3.46 -5.48
CA PHE A 105 4.76 3.69 -5.15
C PHE A 105 4.54 4.63 -3.97
N SER A 106 5.59 5.09 -3.29
CA SER A 106 5.42 6.06 -2.21
C SER A 106 4.79 7.36 -2.74
N THR A 107 3.76 7.82 -2.04
CA THR A 107 3.03 9.08 -2.29
C THR A 107 3.30 10.13 -1.21
N THR A 108 4.16 9.83 -0.24
CA THR A 108 4.54 10.80 0.80
C THR A 108 5.28 11.97 0.16
N THR A 109 4.91 13.21 0.50
CA THR A 109 5.47 14.43 -0.10
C THR A 109 7.00 14.47 -0.03
N GLU A 110 7.57 14.17 1.13
CA GLU A 110 9.03 14.12 1.31
C GLU A 110 9.69 13.06 0.44
N ASP A 111 9.12 11.85 0.39
CA ASP A 111 9.66 10.74 -0.40
C ASP A 111 9.60 11.06 -1.90
N VAL A 112 8.49 11.64 -2.36
CA VAL A 112 8.32 12.08 -3.75
C VAL A 112 9.33 13.16 -4.11
N ALA A 113 9.58 14.12 -3.23
CA ALA A 113 10.55 15.19 -3.46
C ALA A 113 11.99 14.63 -3.58
N ILE A 114 12.41 13.77 -2.65
CA ILE A 114 13.73 13.10 -2.69
C ILE A 114 13.85 12.27 -3.98
N ARG A 115 12.85 11.43 -4.26
CA ARG A 115 12.83 10.53 -5.41
C ARG A 115 12.89 11.29 -6.73
N ASN A 116 12.11 12.36 -6.90
CA ASN A 116 12.10 13.15 -8.13
C ASN A 116 13.42 13.89 -8.34
N ASN A 117 14.05 14.40 -7.27
CA ASN A 117 15.39 15.01 -7.35
C ASN A 117 16.42 14.01 -7.87
N LEU A 118 16.41 12.79 -7.31
CA LEU A 118 17.32 11.72 -7.70
C LEU A 118 17.02 11.20 -9.11
N TYR A 119 15.75 11.09 -9.51
CA TYR A 119 15.36 10.69 -10.87
C TYR A 119 15.96 11.59 -11.93
N GLN A 120 15.98 12.91 -11.71
CA GLN A 120 16.59 13.86 -12.65
C GLN A 120 18.11 13.70 -12.77
N ARG A 121 18.77 13.17 -11.73
CA ARG A 121 20.24 13.11 -11.65
C ARG A 121 20.82 11.76 -12.04
N LEU A 122 20.14 10.67 -11.71
CA LEU A 122 20.64 9.29 -11.83
C LEU A 122 19.77 8.41 -12.73
N GLY A 123 18.55 8.88 -13.04
CA GLY A 123 17.52 8.07 -13.69
C GLY A 123 16.78 7.14 -12.71
N PRO A 124 15.63 6.56 -13.13
CA PRO A 124 14.74 5.83 -12.22
C PRO A 124 15.33 4.57 -11.60
N SER A 125 15.99 3.72 -12.40
CA SER A 125 16.49 2.42 -11.94
C SER A 125 17.54 2.59 -10.85
N GLU A 126 18.51 3.49 -11.06
CA GLU A 126 19.59 3.74 -10.11
C GLU A 126 19.07 4.38 -8.82
N THR A 127 18.17 5.36 -8.97
CA THR A 127 17.52 6.03 -7.84
C THR A 127 16.79 5.03 -6.95
N LEU A 128 15.95 4.17 -7.54
CA LEU A 128 15.21 3.18 -6.77
C LEU A 128 16.13 2.18 -6.09
N ARG A 129 17.22 1.75 -6.74
CA ARG A 129 18.22 0.86 -6.14
C ARG A 129 18.85 1.47 -4.89
N ARG A 130 19.32 2.73 -4.98
CA ARG A 130 19.98 3.41 -3.86
C ARG A 130 19.00 3.74 -2.73
N LEU A 131 17.82 4.24 -3.07
CA LEU A 131 16.76 4.51 -2.08
C LEU A 131 16.33 3.23 -1.36
N ALA A 132 16.18 2.13 -2.08
CA ALA A 132 15.87 0.82 -1.50
C ALA A 132 16.98 0.31 -0.58
N ALA A 133 18.24 0.50 -0.94
CA ALA A 133 19.38 0.11 -0.12
C ALA A 133 19.47 0.95 1.16
N ARG A 134 19.29 2.27 1.05
CA ARG A 134 19.37 3.21 2.17
C ARG A 134 18.16 3.12 3.10
N PHE A 135 16.97 3.00 2.52
CA PHE A 135 15.69 2.98 3.22
C PHE A 135 14.84 1.80 2.75
N PRO A 136 15.13 0.57 3.21
CA PRO A 136 14.44 -0.63 2.75
C PRO A 136 12.95 -0.66 3.11
N GLY A 137 12.53 0.19 4.05
CA GLY A 137 11.12 0.36 4.41
C GLY A 137 10.29 1.20 3.42
N GLY A 138 10.91 1.74 2.36
CA GLY A 138 10.19 2.48 1.31
C GLY A 138 9.88 3.94 1.62
N SER A 139 10.45 4.50 2.69
CA SER A 139 10.25 5.90 3.06
C SER A 139 11.45 6.46 3.83
N ALA A 140 11.78 7.72 3.56
CA ALA A 140 12.76 8.52 4.29
C ALA A 140 12.11 9.46 5.32
N LYS A 141 10.78 9.45 5.47
CA LYS A 141 10.06 10.37 6.36
C LYS A 141 10.61 10.43 7.78
N ALA A 142 10.89 9.27 8.39
CA ALA A 142 11.45 9.21 9.74
C ALA A 142 12.84 9.86 9.84
N GLU A 143 13.65 9.76 8.78
CA GLU A 143 14.96 10.42 8.69
C GLU A 143 14.80 11.93 8.55
N VAL A 144 13.91 12.38 7.66
CA VAL A 144 13.61 13.81 7.45
C VAL A 144 13.15 14.46 8.74
N GLU A 145 12.20 13.84 9.45
CA GLU A 145 11.69 14.36 10.73
C GLU A 145 12.77 14.39 11.81
N ARG A 146 13.64 13.37 11.86
CA ARG A 146 14.77 13.37 12.81
C ARG A 146 15.74 14.52 12.54
N ARG A 147 16.04 14.82 11.28
CA ARG A 147 16.94 15.92 10.90
C ARG A 147 16.29 17.28 11.13
N ARG A 148 15.00 17.46 10.80
CA ARG A 148 14.25 18.69 11.08
C ARG A 148 14.32 19.07 12.56
N ARG A 149 14.03 18.12 13.46
CA ARG A 149 14.10 18.36 14.92
C ARG A 149 15.49 18.78 15.39
N LYS A 150 16.54 18.15 14.84
CA LYS A 150 17.93 18.54 15.18
C LYS A 150 18.28 19.95 14.76
N VAL A 151 17.74 20.42 13.62
CA VAL A 151 17.95 21.78 13.14
C VAL A 151 17.17 22.76 14.02
N GLU A 152 15.91 22.47 14.33
CA GLU A 152 15.07 23.29 15.21
C GLU A 152 15.66 23.45 16.61
N ASP A 153 16.21 22.39 17.21
CA ASP A 153 16.88 22.44 18.52
C ASP A 153 18.19 23.26 18.50
N GLN A 154 18.75 23.53 17.32
CA GLN A 154 20.01 24.26 17.13
C GLN A 154 19.82 25.70 16.64
N SER A 155 18.66 26.05 16.08
CA SER A 155 18.40 27.34 15.45
C SER A 155 17.52 28.26 16.33
N ASP A 156 18.16 28.98 17.26
CA ASP A 156 17.70 30.29 17.78
C ASP A 156 18.23 31.45 16.89
N ALA A 157 18.85 31.14 15.75
CA ALA A 157 19.49 32.10 14.87
C ALA A 157 18.96 32.02 13.42
N ASP A 158 18.51 33.19 12.97
CA ASP A 158 18.07 33.61 11.64
C ASP A 158 18.89 32.98 10.48
N GLY A 159 18.21 32.46 9.44
CA GLY A 159 18.70 32.61 8.07
C GLY A 159 19.04 31.39 7.19
N GLU A 160 19.05 30.14 7.65
CA GLU A 160 19.22 28.98 6.74
C GLU A 160 18.22 27.87 7.08
N VAL A 161 17.08 27.88 6.38
CA VAL A 161 16.26 26.68 6.23
C VAL A 161 17.09 25.69 5.41
N VAL A 162 17.98 24.95 6.06
CA VAL A 162 18.68 23.82 5.45
C VAL A 162 17.60 22.92 4.90
N ASN A 163 17.54 22.81 3.58
CA ASN A 163 16.57 21.96 2.93
C ASN A 163 17.02 20.50 3.13
N VAL A 164 16.65 19.93 4.28
CA VAL A 164 16.94 18.55 4.71
C VAL A 164 16.71 17.54 3.58
N ILE A 165 15.68 17.77 2.75
CA ILE A 165 15.37 16.94 1.59
C ILE A 165 16.50 16.98 0.56
N GLN A 166 17.03 18.17 0.26
CA GLN A 166 18.10 18.35 -0.71
C GLN A 166 19.42 17.76 -0.21
N GLU A 167 19.70 17.87 1.08
CA GLU A 167 20.87 17.26 1.71
C GLU A 167 20.82 15.72 1.59
N ILE A 168 19.70 15.11 1.99
CA ILE A 168 19.49 13.66 1.87
C ILE A 168 19.64 13.20 0.41
N ALA A 169 19.03 13.93 -0.53
CA ALA A 169 19.16 13.60 -1.95
C ALA A 169 20.61 13.73 -2.44
N ASN A 170 21.37 14.73 -1.96
CA ASN A 170 22.78 14.90 -2.31
C ASN A 170 23.67 13.78 -1.77
N GLU A 171 23.43 13.32 -0.55
CA GLU A 171 24.15 12.17 0.04
C GLU A 171 23.93 10.92 -0.80
N ILE A 172 22.67 10.57 -1.08
CA ILE A 172 22.31 9.36 -1.83
C ILE A 172 22.83 9.40 -3.27
N ALA A 173 22.87 10.58 -3.88
CA ALA A 173 23.43 10.74 -5.22
C ALA A 173 24.94 10.50 -5.29
N ARG A 174 25.66 10.60 -4.16
CA ARG A 174 27.11 10.36 -4.08
C ARG A 174 27.47 8.93 -3.67
N GLU A 175 26.52 8.16 -3.12
CA GLU A 175 26.73 6.72 -2.81
C GLU A 175 26.99 5.94 -4.11
N LEU A 176 27.98 5.06 -4.15
CA LEU A 176 28.33 4.24 -5.33
C LEU A 176 27.47 2.97 -5.40
#